data_AF-A0AAX3ZMX3-F1
#
_entry.id   AF-A0AAX3ZMX3-F1
#
_cell.length_a   1.000
_cell.length_b   1.000
_cell.length_c   1.000
_cell.angle_alpha   90.00
_cell.angle_beta   90.00
_cell.angle_gamma   90.00
#
_symmetry.space_group_name_H-M   'P 1'
#
loop_
_entity.id
_entity.type
_entity.pdbx_description
1 polymer ?
#
loop_
_entity_poly.entity_id
_entity_poly.type
_entity_poly.pdbx_seq_one_letter_code
_entity_poly.pdbx_strand_id
1 'polypeptide(L)'
;MSSRIPRTRPAVSRSAPFVVFGPTGARSFRARAADLEAAGGRVHHLDSRTLVTEQRIHRSFAETLGFPGYYGANWDALVDCLSDLCGAVTGGVGVVVVLHDADLILDAEHFPLFVSVLCQGADRANAPADLDGIPADRPALSEHFHFEFRDFDPERIAHRVRRPDLTVTTGADRVAAALNPDVWH
;
A
#
# COMPACT_ATOMS: atom_id res chain seq x y z
N MET A 1 19.43 34.73 20.53
CA MET A 1 19.25 33.26 20.52
C MET A 1 18.38 32.91 19.31
N SER A 2 18.99 32.40 18.24
CA SER A 2 18.30 32.10 16.99
C SER A 2 17.52 30.80 17.17
N SER A 3 16.19 30.90 17.29
CA SER A 3 15.29 29.76 17.35
C SER A 3 15.27 29.12 15.96
N ARG A 4 15.91 27.95 15.83
CA ARG A 4 15.77 27.12 14.63
C ARG A 4 14.33 26.62 14.60
N ILE A 5 13.52 27.22 13.73
CA ILE A 5 12.25 26.64 13.29
C ILE A 5 12.58 25.22 12.79
N PRO A 6 11.96 24.16 13.33
CA PRO A 6 12.13 22.83 12.78
C PRO A 6 11.66 22.89 11.33
N ARG A 7 12.53 22.53 10.38
CA ARG A 7 12.11 22.37 8.98
C ARG A 7 11.03 21.31 8.99
N THR A 8 9.77 21.71 8.80
CA THR A 8 8.66 20.79 8.55
C THR A 8 9.06 19.95 7.35
N ARG A 9 9.24 18.65 7.60
CA ARG A 9 9.51 17.69 6.53
C ARG A 9 8.33 17.77 5.55
N PRO A 10 8.57 17.80 4.23
CA PRO A 10 7.47 17.82 3.28
C PRO A 10 6.59 16.60 3.53
N ALA A 11 5.29 16.83 3.70
CA ALA A 11 4.34 15.75 3.85
C ALA A 11 4.27 15.00 2.52
N VAL A 12 4.59 13.70 2.54
CA VAL A 12 4.35 12.81 1.40
C VAL A 12 2.85 12.82 1.08
N SER A 13 2.50 12.77 -0.21
CA SER A 13 1.11 12.78 -0.65
C SER A 13 0.29 11.69 0.04
N ARG A 14 -0.77 12.10 0.73
CA ARG A 14 -1.76 11.24 1.43
C ARG A 14 -3.12 11.22 0.71
N SER A 15 -3.14 11.63 -0.55
CA SER A 15 -4.30 11.46 -1.41
C SER A 15 -4.18 10.15 -2.19
N ALA A 16 -5.26 9.39 -2.22
CA ALA A 16 -5.42 8.22 -3.05
C ALA A 16 -5.15 8.55 -4.53
N PRO A 17 -4.71 7.58 -5.35
CA PRO A 17 -4.60 6.15 -5.05
C PRO A 17 -3.30 5.75 -4.34
N PHE A 18 -3.41 4.84 -3.37
CA PHE A 18 -2.30 4.28 -2.59
C PHE A 18 -1.75 2.96 -3.14
N VAL A 19 -2.53 2.26 -3.96
CA VAL A 19 -2.12 1.03 -4.65
C VAL A 19 -1.96 1.33 -6.13
N VAL A 20 -0.74 1.20 -6.64
CA VAL A 20 -0.38 1.53 -8.02
C VAL A 20 0.43 0.41 -8.66
N PHE A 21 0.23 0.23 -9.96
CA PHE A 21 0.88 -0.78 -10.80
C PHE A 21 1.61 -0.06 -11.93
N GLY A 22 2.83 -0.46 -12.24
CA GLY A 22 3.66 0.20 -13.23
C GLY A 22 4.80 -0.69 -13.72
N PRO A 23 5.52 -0.28 -14.77
CA PRO A 23 6.68 -1.02 -15.24
C PRO A 23 7.80 -1.00 -14.20
N THR A 24 8.62 -2.05 -14.16
CA THR A 24 9.82 -2.11 -13.32
C THR A 24 10.68 -0.86 -13.53
N GLY A 25 10.93 -0.15 -12.43
CA GLY A 25 11.69 1.08 -12.47
C GLY A 25 10.92 2.30 -13.00
N ALA A 26 9.59 2.31 -12.91
CA ALA A 26 8.81 3.52 -13.12
C ALA A 26 9.40 4.70 -12.33
N ARG A 27 9.63 5.84 -12.99
CA ARG A 27 10.22 7.02 -12.35
C ARG A 27 9.35 7.55 -11.21
N SER A 28 8.04 7.47 -11.36
CA SER A 28 7.05 7.86 -10.34
C SER A 28 7.19 7.03 -9.06
N PHE A 29 7.44 5.72 -9.18
CA PHE A 29 7.61 4.84 -8.02
C PHE A 29 8.89 5.15 -7.28
N ARG A 30 10.00 5.32 -8.00
CA ARG A 30 11.29 5.71 -7.43
C ARG A 30 11.23 7.07 -6.75
N ALA A 31 10.60 8.05 -7.38
CA ALA A 31 10.42 9.38 -6.79
C ALA A 31 9.60 9.30 -5.50
N ARG A 32 8.47 8.57 -5.50
CA ARG A 32 7.64 8.40 -4.29
C ARG A 32 8.38 7.71 -3.16
N ALA A 33 9.13 6.65 -3.46
CA ALA A 33 9.96 5.95 -2.47
C ALA A 33 11.01 6.90 -1.88
N ALA A 34 11.73 7.64 -2.73
CA ALA A 34 12.75 8.60 -2.29
C ALA A 34 12.17 9.76 -1.47
N ASP A 35 11.01 10.30 -1.86
CA ASP A 35 10.30 11.35 -1.11
C ASP A 35 9.90 10.86 0.28
N LEU A 36 9.43 9.61 0.38
CA LEU A 36 9.09 8.99 1.66
C LEU A 36 10.31 8.77 2.55
N GLU A 37 11.40 8.23 2.02
CA GLU A 37 12.65 8.05 2.77
C GLU A 37 13.21 9.40 3.24
N ALA A 38 13.18 10.43 2.40
CA ALA A 38 13.59 11.79 2.77
C ALA A 38 12.71 12.38 3.89
N ALA A 39 11.45 11.98 3.98
CA ALA A 39 10.55 12.32 5.09
C ALA A 39 10.77 11.46 6.35
N GLY A 40 11.66 10.45 6.28
CA GLY A 40 11.97 9.53 7.37
C GLY A 40 11.07 8.31 7.46
N GLY A 41 10.32 8.00 6.39
CA GLY A 41 9.61 6.74 6.23
C GLY A 41 10.53 5.59 5.81
N ARG A 42 9.94 4.43 5.52
CA ARG A 42 10.67 3.20 5.16
C ARG A 42 10.17 2.64 3.84
N VAL A 43 11.08 2.09 3.05
CA VAL A 43 10.75 1.35 1.84
C VAL A 43 11.02 -0.12 2.08
N HIS A 44 9.99 -0.94 1.90
CA HIS A 44 10.07 -2.39 2.00
C HIS A 44 9.96 -3.00 0.61
N HIS A 45 10.67 -4.10 0.38
CA HIS A 45 10.70 -4.77 -0.90
C HIS A 45 10.23 -6.22 -0.73
N LEU A 46 9.26 -6.62 -1.54
CA LEU A 46 8.72 -7.98 -1.60
C LEU A 46 8.95 -8.55 -2.99
N ASP A 47 9.35 -9.81 -3.03
CA ASP A 47 9.46 -10.58 -4.26
C ASP A 47 8.16 -11.34 -4.49
N SER A 48 7.48 -11.12 -5.62
CA SER A 48 6.18 -11.76 -5.88
C SER A 48 6.27 -13.29 -5.99
N ARG A 49 7.46 -13.89 -6.18
CA ARG A 49 7.66 -15.35 -6.06
C ARG A 49 7.33 -15.86 -4.66
N THR A 50 7.37 -15.01 -3.65
CA THR A 50 6.96 -15.34 -2.29
C THR A 50 5.47 -15.17 -2.05
N LEU A 51 4.69 -14.67 -3.01
CA LEU A 51 3.29 -14.28 -2.84
C LEU A 51 2.31 -15.16 -3.65
N VAL A 52 2.79 -16.27 -4.21
CA VAL A 52 2.05 -17.16 -5.13
C VAL A 52 0.87 -17.92 -4.49
N THR A 53 0.67 -17.80 -3.19
CA THR A 53 -0.48 -18.37 -2.45
C THR A 53 -0.84 -17.43 -1.31
N GLU A 54 -2.11 -17.40 -0.91
CA GLU A 54 -2.61 -16.64 0.24
C GLU A 54 -1.76 -16.84 1.53
N GLN A 55 -1.49 -18.08 1.93
CA GLN A 55 -0.67 -18.36 3.12
C GLN A 55 0.72 -17.70 3.05
N ARG A 56 1.34 -17.70 1.86
CA ARG A 56 2.66 -17.09 1.69
C ARG A 56 2.59 -15.57 1.66
N ILE A 57 1.49 -14.96 1.19
CA ILE A 57 1.25 -13.51 1.33
C ILE A 57 1.26 -13.13 2.81
N HIS A 58 0.42 -13.80 3.62
CA HIS A 58 0.32 -13.52 5.04
C HIS A 58 1.67 -13.61 5.74
N ARG A 59 2.42 -14.68 5.47
CA ARG A 59 3.78 -14.84 6.02
C ARG A 59 4.73 -13.72 5.56
N SER A 60 4.79 -13.45 4.26
CA SER A 60 5.73 -12.43 3.73
C SER A 60 5.42 -11.03 4.24
N PHE A 61 4.15 -10.65 4.38
CA PHE A 61 3.77 -9.36 4.96
C PHE A 61 4.09 -9.29 6.46
N ALA A 62 3.74 -10.34 7.21
CA ALA A 62 4.02 -10.40 8.64
C ALA A 62 5.52 -10.29 8.94
N GLU A 63 6.36 -11.01 8.19
CA GLU A 63 7.82 -10.95 8.33
C GLU A 63 8.40 -9.60 7.89
N THR A 64 7.93 -9.05 6.77
CA THR A 64 8.52 -7.84 6.16
C THR A 64 8.16 -6.57 6.92
N LEU A 65 6.91 -6.49 7.38
CA LEU A 65 6.43 -5.33 8.11
C LEU A 65 6.67 -5.52 9.62
N GLY A 66 6.72 -6.75 10.13
CA GLY A 66 6.93 -7.04 11.55
C GLY A 66 5.62 -7.12 12.33
N PHE A 67 4.61 -7.77 11.77
CA PHE A 67 3.30 -7.95 12.42
C PHE A 67 3.44 -8.71 13.75
N PRO A 68 2.50 -8.51 14.71
CA PRO A 68 2.56 -9.17 16.01
C PRO A 68 2.48 -10.69 15.90
N GLY A 69 3.07 -11.40 16.87
CA GLY A 69 3.09 -12.87 16.90
C GLY A 69 1.70 -13.53 17.02
N TYR A 70 0.66 -12.76 17.33
CA TYR A 70 -0.74 -13.19 17.35
C TYR A 70 -1.50 -12.88 16.04
N TYR A 71 -0.79 -12.50 14.98
CA TYR A 71 -1.38 -12.23 13.67
C TYR A 71 -2.20 -13.42 13.14
N GLY A 72 -3.49 -13.17 12.85
CA GLY A 72 -4.46 -14.22 12.51
C GLY A 72 -4.34 -14.84 11.11
N ALA A 73 -3.41 -14.36 10.27
CA ALA A 73 -3.11 -14.89 8.93
C ALA A 73 -4.34 -15.11 8.03
N ASN A 74 -5.25 -14.13 8.03
CA ASN A 74 -6.40 -14.04 7.14
C ASN A 74 -6.55 -12.61 6.61
N TRP A 75 -7.44 -12.40 5.64
CA TRP A 75 -7.60 -11.10 4.96
C TRP A 75 -8.03 -9.97 5.89
N ASP A 76 -8.97 -10.21 6.81
CA ASP A 76 -9.42 -9.20 7.77
C ASP A 76 -8.28 -8.80 8.70
N ALA A 77 -7.54 -9.78 9.22
CA ALA A 77 -6.36 -9.53 10.05
C ALA A 77 -5.26 -8.76 9.30
N LEU A 78 -5.13 -8.97 7.97
CA LEU A 78 -4.21 -8.18 7.14
C LEU A 78 -4.66 -6.73 7.06
N VAL A 79 -5.95 -6.47 6.79
CA VAL A 79 -6.49 -5.10 6.80
C VAL A 79 -6.26 -4.44 8.16
N ASP A 80 -6.53 -5.14 9.25
CA ASP A 80 -6.36 -4.59 10.61
C ASP A 80 -4.91 -4.23 10.90
N CYS A 81 -3.96 -5.12 10.57
CA CYS A 81 -2.53 -4.84 10.76
C CYS A 81 -2.02 -3.71 9.87
N LEU A 82 -2.54 -3.57 8.64
CA LEU A 82 -2.17 -2.48 7.74
C LEU A 82 -2.76 -1.14 8.22
N SER A 83 -4.03 -1.16 8.60
CA SER A 83 -4.74 0.02 9.13
C SER A 83 -4.10 0.51 10.43
N ASP A 84 -3.68 -0.42 11.29
CA ASP A 84 -3.06 -0.15 12.58
C ASP A 84 -1.55 -0.32 12.54
N LEU A 85 -0.91 0.10 11.46
CA LEU A 85 0.54 0.31 11.39
C LEU A 85 1.02 1.42 12.37
N CYS A 86 0.38 1.58 13.53
CA CYS A 86 0.80 2.48 14.59
C CYS A 86 1.88 1.83 15.46
N GLY A 87 3.00 2.55 15.63
CA GLY A 87 3.95 2.37 16.73
C GLY A 87 4.83 1.10 16.71
N ALA A 88 4.25 -0.09 16.82
CA ALA A 88 5.02 -1.31 17.13
C ALA A 88 5.77 -1.88 15.90
N VAL A 89 5.16 -1.76 14.72
CA VAL A 89 5.59 -2.42 13.48
C VAL A 89 6.57 -1.52 12.70
N THR A 90 6.20 -0.25 12.49
CA THR A 90 7.04 0.73 11.76
C THR A 90 7.64 1.83 12.64
N GLY A 91 7.33 1.90 13.93
CA GLY A 91 7.69 3.07 14.74
C GLY A 91 6.84 4.30 14.45
N GLY A 92 5.67 4.14 13.81
CA GLY A 92 4.79 5.25 13.45
C GLY A 92 5.32 6.11 12.29
N VAL A 93 6.09 5.51 11.38
CA VAL A 93 6.56 6.17 10.15
C VAL A 93 5.80 5.63 8.95
N GLY A 94 5.64 6.45 7.91
CA GLY A 94 5.05 6.01 6.65
C GLY A 94 5.90 4.95 5.93
N VAL A 95 5.24 4.11 5.13
CA VAL A 95 5.85 3.02 4.38
C VAL A 95 5.46 3.04 2.90
N VAL A 96 6.40 2.61 2.05
CA VAL A 96 6.13 2.16 0.69
C VAL A 96 6.54 0.70 0.63
N VAL A 97 5.64 -0.17 0.18
CA VAL A 97 5.96 -1.57 -0.10
C VAL A 97 6.01 -1.76 -1.61
N VAL A 98 7.19 -2.09 -2.13
CA VAL A 98 7.41 -2.37 -3.55
C VAL A 98 7.35 -3.88 -3.76
N LEU A 99 6.42 -4.33 -4.58
CA LEU A 99 6.25 -5.73 -4.98
C LEU A 99 6.88 -5.92 -6.36
N HIS A 100 8.03 -6.57 -6.40
CA HIS A 100 8.76 -6.86 -7.65
C HIS A 100 8.20 -8.07 -8.37
N ASP A 101 8.35 -8.09 -9.69
CA ASP A 101 7.93 -9.18 -10.58
C ASP A 101 6.45 -9.57 -10.40
N ALA A 102 5.58 -8.55 -10.26
CA ALA A 102 4.15 -8.72 -10.00
C ALA A 102 3.42 -9.50 -11.10
N ASP A 103 4.01 -9.60 -12.30
CA ASP A 103 3.53 -10.45 -13.39
C ASP A 103 3.30 -11.90 -12.92
N LEU A 104 4.12 -12.38 -11.99
CA LEU A 104 4.11 -13.76 -11.50
C LEU A 104 2.87 -14.12 -10.67
N ILE A 105 2.17 -13.13 -10.14
CA ILE A 105 0.98 -13.33 -9.30
C ILE A 105 -0.28 -12.74 -9.93
N LEU A 106 -0.19 -12.08 -11.09
CA LEU A 106 -1.33 -11.43 -11.75
C LEU A 106 -2.50 -12.39 -11.97
N ASP A 107 -2.21 -13.59 -12.47
CA ASP A 107 -3.24 -14.60 -12.77
C ASP A 107 -3.62 -15.46 -11.55
N ALA A 108 -2.97 -15.27 -10.40
CA ALA A 108 -3.29 -16.03 -9.20
C ALA A 108 -4.71 -15.70 -8.71
N GLU A 109 -5.46 -16.70 -8.25
CA GLU A 109 -6.87 -16.56 -7.87
C GLU A 109 -7.08 -15.46 -6.82
N HIS A 110 -6.21 -15.40 -5.82
CA HIS A 110 -6.26 -14.45 -4.71
C HIS A 110 -5.88 -13.01 -5.09
N PHE A 111 -5.27 -12.78 -6.25
CA PHE A 111 -4.69 -11.47 -6.60
C PHE A 111 -5.68 -10.29 -6.54
N PRO A 112 -6.91 -10.38 -7.10
CA PRO A 112 -7.85 -9.26 -7.04
C PRO A 112 -8.32 -8.96 -5.62
N LEU A 113 -8.55 -10.00 -4.80
CA LEU A 113 -8.91 -9.84 -3.39
C LEU A 113 -7.76 -9.22 -2.60
N PHE A 114 -6.53 -9.67 -2.85
CA PHE A 114 -5.34 -9.12 -2.24
C PHE A 114 -5.19 -7.63 -2.54
N VAL A 115 -5.41 -7.19 -3.78
CA VAL A 115 -5.41 -5.76 -4.13
C VAL A 115 -6.49 -4.99 -3.36
N SER A 116 -7.72 -5.51 -3.27
CA SER A 116 -8.78 -4.89 -2.46
C SER A 116 -8.38 -4.71 -1.00
N VAL A 117 -7.78 -5.74 -0.40
CA VAL A 117 -7.30 -5.71 0.99
C VAL A 117 -6.22 -4.65 1.20
N LEU A 118 -5.26 -4.52 0.27
CA LEU A 118 -4.25 -3.47 0.33
C LEU A 118 -4.87 -2.07 0.18
N CYS A 119 -5.86 -1.90 -0.69
CA CYS A 119 -6.59 -0.63 -0.81
C CYS A 119 -7.29 -0.26 0.50
N GLN A 120 -7.94 -1.23 1.16
CA GLN A 120 -8.62 -0.99 2.45
C GLN A 120 -7.64 -0.60 3.56
N GLY A 121 -6.56 -1.37 3.71
CA GLY A 121 -5.53 -1.10 4.71
C GLY A 121 -4.88 0.28 4.49
N ALA A 122 -4.44 0.56 3.25
CA ALA A 122 -3.80 1.83 2.92
C ALA A 122 -4.74 3.02 3.11
N ASP A 123 -6.00 2.91 2.72
CA ASP A 123 -6.97 4.00 2.87
C ASP A 123 -7.16 4.37 4.35
N ARG A 124 -7.39 3.36 5.22
CA ARG A 124 -7.48 3.55 6.67
C ARG A 124 -6.18 4.06 7.28
N ALA A 125 -5.01 3.59 6.82
CA ALA A 125 -3.72 4.04 7.33
C ALA A 125 -3.45 5.52 7.02
N ASN A 126 -3.81 5.97 5.81
CA ASN A 126 -3.62 7.33 5.32
C ASN A 126 -4.72 8.32 5.78
N ALA A 127 -5.87 7.82 6.22
CA ALA A 127 -6.97 8.65 6.71
C ALA A 127 -6.61 9.38 8.01
N PRO A 128 -6.89 10.69 8.13
CA PRO A 128 -6.70 11.45 9.36
C PRO A 128 -7.78 11.20 10.42
N ALA A 129 -8.88 10.58 10.02
CA ALA A 129 -10.02 10.24 10.84
C ALA A 129 -10.42 8.78 10.58
N ASP A 130 -11.12 8.18 11.54
CA ASP A 130 -11.79 6.91 11.32
C ASP A 130 -13.02 7.04 10.40
N LEU A 131 -13.72 5.94 10.18
CA LEU A 131 -14.89 5.87 9.28
C LEU A 131 -16.04 6.76 9.75
N ASP A 132 -16.13 7.08 11.05
CA ASP A 132 -17.17 7.94 11.62
C ASP A 132 -16.80 9.43 11.52
N GLY A 133 -15.64 9.75 10.92
CA GLY A 133 -15.12 11.11 10.83
C GLY A 133 -14.52 11.62 12.14
N ILE A 134 -14.33 10.74 13.12
CA ILE A 134 -13.66 11.08 14.37
C ILE A 134 -12.15 11.09 14.11
N PRO A 135 -11.43 12.17 14.47
CA PRO A 135 -9.98 12.20 14.34
C PRO A 135 -9.37 10.98 15.01
N ALA A 136 -8.54 10.24 14.27
CA ALA A 136 -7.93 9.04 14.81
C ALA A 136 -6.99 9.42 15.97
N ASP A 137 -6.99 8.60 17.03
CA ASP A 137 -6.06 8.74 18.15
C ASP A 137 -4.58 8.51 17.74
N ARG A 138 -4.37 8.07 16.49
CA ARG A 138 -3.06 7.89 15.86
C ARG A 138 -2.86 8.90 14.71
N PRO A 139 -1.62 9.33 14.44
CA PRO A 139 -1.34 10.12 13.24
C PRO A 139 -1.58 9.27 11.97
N ALA A 140 -2.15 9.90 10.94
CA ALA A 140 -2.21 9.32 9.60
C ALA A 140 -0.80 9.00 9.08
N LEU A 141 -0.61 7.78 8.60
CA LEU A 141 0.66 7.30 8.06
C LEU A 141 0.58 7.22 6.54
N SER A 142 1.66 7.65 5.88
CA SER A 142 1.75 7.52 4.43
C SER A 142 2.04 6.06 4.07
N GLU A 143 1.03 5.30 3.68
CA GLU A 143 1.15 3.90 3.29
C GLU A 143 0.83 3.73 1.80
N HIS A 144 1.78 3.19 1.04
CA HIS A 144 1.67 3.01 -0.41
C HIS A 144 2.15 1.62 -0.83
N PHE A 145 1.50 1.05 -1.84
CA PHE A 145 1.86 -0.23 -2.44
C PHE A 145 2.14 -0.05 -3.93
N HIS A 146 3.35 -0.44 -4.35
CA HIS A 146 3.80 -0.32 -5.74
C HIS A 146 4.04 -1.70 -6.31
N PHE A 147 3.22 -2.14 -7.26
CA PHE A 147 3.44 -3.37 -8.01
C PHE A 147 4.25 -3.09 -9.27
N GLU A 148 5.44 -3.66 -9.36
CA GLU A 148 6.31 -3.56 -10.54
C GLU A 148 6.14 -4.76 -11.46
N PHE A 149 5.82 -4.48 -12.71
CA PHE A 149 5.67 -5.47 -13.78
C PHE A 149 6.84 -5.36 -14.75
N ARG A 150 7.45 -6.51 -15.09
CA ARG A 150 8.44 -6.57 -16.17
C ARG A 150 7.75 -6.41 -17.52
N ASP A 151 6.60 -7.07 -17.68
CA ASP A 151 5.77 -7.03 -18.88
C ASP A 151 4.49 -6.24 -18.57
N PHE A 152 4.64 -4.92 -18.46
CA PHE A 152 3.54 -4.04 -18.08
C PHE A 152 2.49 -3.91 -19.17
N ASP A 153 1.34 -4.57 -18.95
CA ASP A 153 0.12 -4.44 -19.75
C ASP A 153 -0.98 -3.75 -18.92
N PRO A 154 -1.21 -2.45 -19.11
CA PRO A 154 -2.15 -1.70 -18.29
C PRO A 154 -3.60 -2.18 -18.43
N GLU A 155 -4.02 -2.64 -19.62
CA GLU A 155 -5.39 -3.10 -19.85
C GLU A 155 -5.63 -4.44 -19.16
N ARG A 156 -4.68 -5.37 -19.27
CA ARG A 156 -4.75 -6.67 -18.60
C ARG A 156 -4.73 -6.52 -17.08
N ILE A 157 -3.85 -5.68 -16.55
CA ILE A 157 -3.78 -5.39 -15.11
C ILE A 157 -5.10 -4.78 -14.65
N ALA A 158 -5.59 -3.75 -15.33
CA ALA A 158 -6.84 -3.10 -14.98
C ALA A 158 -8.01 -4.08 -15.02
N HIS A 159 -8.08 -4.94 -16.04
CA HIS A 159 -9.11 -5.99 -16.13
C HIS A 159 -9.05 -6.95 -14.94
N ARG A 160 -7.85 -7.39 -14.55
CA ARG A 160 -7.67 -8.36 -13.47
C ARG A 160 -8.04 -7.82 -12.09
N VAL A 161 -7.75 -6.55 -11.83
CA VAL A 161 -8.00 -5.93 -10.51
C VAL A 161 -9.38 -5.26 -10.39
N ARG A 162 -10.18 -5.26 -11.46
CA ARG A 162 -11.56 -4.76 -11.40
C ARG A 162 -12.38 -5.58 -10.41
N ARG A 163 -12.94 -4.88 -9.42
CA ARG A 163 -13.93 -5.42 -8.51
C ARG A 163 -14.96 -4.33 -8.17
N PRO A 164 -16.18 -4.69 -7.72
CA PRO A 164 -17.21 -3.71 -7.39
C PRO A 164 -16.74 -2.69 -6.34
N ASP A 165 -15.90 -3.15 -5.41
CA ASP A 165 -15.39 -2.40 -4.27
C ASP A 165 -14.22 -1.46 -4.61
N LEU A 166 -13.75 -1.44 -5.87
CA LEU A 166 -12.60 -0.66 -6.32
C LEU A 166 -12.91 0.21 -7.55
N THR A 167 -12.41 1.44 -7.54
CA THR A 167 -12.26 2.28 -8.73
C THR A 167 -10.87 2.06 -9.32
N VAL A 168 -10.81 1.68 -10.60
CA VAL A 168 -9.56 1.42 -11.33
C VAL A 168 -9.36 2.48 -12.40
N THR A 169 -8.24 3.18 -12.35
CA THR A 169 -7.83 4.19 -13.34
C THR A 169 -6.61 3.71 -14.10
N THR A 170 -6.57 3.99 -15.40
CA THR A 170 -5.51 3.53 -16.31
C THR A 170 -4.87 4.72 -17.01
N GLY A 171 -3.55 4.72 -17.09
CA GLY A 171 -2.73 5.64 -17.87
C GLY A 171 -1.61 4.89 -18.58
N ALA A 172 -0.83 5.59 -19.41
CA ALA A 172 0.17 4.99 -20.29
C ALA A 172 1.27 4.20 -19.54
N ASP A 173 1.65 4.66 -18.34
CA ASP A 173 2.73 4.09 -17.52
C ASP A 173 2.28 3.68 -16.12
N ARG A 174 0.97 3.69 -15.87
CA ARG A 174 0.41 3.43 -14.54
C ARG A 174 -1.03 2.93 -14.60
N VAL A 175 -1.32 1.88 -13.85
CA VAL A 175 -2.67 1.55 -13.38
C VAL A 175 -2.75 1.91 -11.91
N ALA A 176 -3.91 2.36 -11.44
CA ALA A 176 -4.11 2.64 -10.02
C ALA A 176 -5.46 2.13 -9.55
N ALA A 177 -5.48 1.56 -8.35
CA ALA A 177 -6.67 1.08 -7.67
C ALA A 177 -6.89 1.89 -6.38
N ALA A 178 -8.14 2.29 -6.16
CA ALA A 178 -8.59 2.94 -4.94
C ALA A 178 -9.95 2.36 -4.54
N LEU A 179 -10.34 2.50 -3.27
CA LEU A 179 -11.68 2.12 -2.84
C LEU A 179 -12.74 2.87 -3.64
N ASN A 180 -13.83 2.16 -3.97
CA ASN A 180 -15.00 2.77 -4.57
C ASN A 180 -15.85 3.45 -3.48
N PRO A 181 -16.00 4.78 -3.48
CA PRO A 181 -16.78 5.49 -2.46
C PRO A 181 -18.28 5.18 -2.51
N ASP A 182 -18.79 4.63 -3.63
CA ASP A 182 -20.19 4.22 -3.76
C ASP A 182 -20.49 2.88 -3.07
N VAL A 183 -19.44 2.14 -2.66
CA VAL A 183 -19.55 0.84 -1.98
C VAL A 183 -19.08 0.95 -0.53
N TRP A 184 -18.02 1.71 -0.30
CA TRP A 184 -17.49 2.02 1.02
C TRP A 184 -17.96 3.43 1.39
N HIS A 185 -19.10 3.51 2.09
CA HIS A 185 -19.63 4.74 2.69
C HIS A 185 -19.18 4.88 4.14
#